data_AF-A0A847Z5E5-F1
#
_entry.id   AF-A0A847Z5E5-F1
#
_cell.length_a   1.000
_cell.length_b   1.000
_cell.length_c   1.000
_cell.angle_alpha   90.00
_cell.angle_beta   90.00
_cell.angle_gamma   90.00
#
_symmetry.space_group_name_H-M   'P 1'
#
loop_
_entity.id
_entity.type
_entity.pdbx_description
1 polymer ?
#
loop_
_entity_poly.entity_id
_entity_poly.type
_entity_poly.pdbx_seq_one_letter_code
_entity_poly.pdbx_strand_id
1 'polypeptide(L)'
;MSDIEQILDIYARRVLAKAELLDMQTGFQENYSPITGAPLGTKAPLLLYIINNGAIQTEGTNTNYGSPVRCVKLCRRVIDPPRNSITCTKKSKVTLDFELVLIVEFENDAFDVLTLPKNLSSTQHYDVDITKAFVASTVIDVAGAPVIQHQNVVLPYETLTILSTGINAYSKFEYIVNIPFTSFSPALRRCELEDPSLQSYILLRDLNYDVDVLEQFLVHTSATASIWTTMVDFSLVEDIIDKLGIDQDIQITGTPEYVCTD
;
A
#
# COMPACT_ATOMS: atom_id res chain seq x y z
N MET A 1 -17.82 -59.07 -14.82
CA MET A 1 -17.87 -58.02 -13.79
C MET A 1 -17.98 -56.72 -14.54
N SER A 2 -19.02 -55.92 -14.29
CA SER A 2 -19.09 -54.57 -14.84
C SER A 2 -18.06 -53.73 -14.09
N ASP A 3 -17.08 -53.19 -14.80
CA ASP A 3 -16.14 -52.22 -14.24
C ASP A 3 -16.96 -51.04 -13.70
N ILE A 4 -16.83 -50.75 -12.40
CA ILE A 4 -17.51 -49.62 -11.78
C ILE A 4 -16.74 -48.37 -12.20
N GLU A 5 -17.31 -47.62 -13.14
CA GLU A 5 -16.80 -46.30 -13.49
C GLU A 5 -16.89 -45.38 -12.26
N GLN A 6 -15.76 -44.78 -11.89
CA GLN A 6 -15.70 -43.72 -10.89
C GLN A 6 -15.61 -42.38 -11.60
N ILE A 7 -16.27 -41.38 -11.03
CA ILE A 7 -16.24 -40.00 -11.51
C ILE A 7 -15.26 -39.23 -10.63
N LEU A 8 -14.18 -38.76 -11.25
CA LEU A 8 -13.29 -37.76 -10.65
C LEU A 8 -13.76 -36.38 -11.12
N ASP A 9 -14.15 -35.55 -10.16
CA ASP A 9 -14.64 -34.20 -10.40
C ASP A 9 -13.56 -33.18 -10.04
N ILE A 10 -13.07 -32.42 -11.03
CA ILE A 10 -12.00 -31.45 -10.85
C ILE A 10 -12.56 -30.04 -11.06
N TYR A 11 -12.63 -29.29 -9.97
CA TYR A 11 -12.93 -27.88 -10.01
C TYR A 11 -11.63 -27.07 -10.14
N ALA A 12 -11.45 -26.39 -11.27
CA ALA A 12 -10.23 -25.64 -11.57
C ALA A 12 -10.55 -24.27 -12.16
N ARG A 13 -9.69 -23.28 -11.87
CA ARG A 13 -9.79 -21.96 -12.48
C ARG A 13 -8.94 -21.86 -13.72
N ARG A 14 -9.57 -21.66 -14.87
CA ARG A 14 -8.85 -21.38 -16.11
C ARG A 14 -8.52 -19.91 -16.17
N VAL A 15 -7.23 -19.58 -16.11
CA VAL A 15 -6.75 -18.22 -16.36
C VAL A 15 -6.96 -17.89 -17.83
N LEU A 16 -7.72 -16.84 -18.08
CA LEU A 16 -8.03 -16.33 -19.43
C LEU A 16 -7.00 -15.29 -19.86
N ALA A 17 -6.66 -14.37 -18.95
CA ALA A 17 -5.69 -13.31 -19.22
C ALA A 17 -4.98 -12.85 -17.95
N LYS A 18 -3.82 -12.22 -18.12
CA LYS A 18 -3.07 -11.57 -17.03
C LYS A 18 -2.64 -10.16 -17.39
N ALA A 19 -2.62 -9.26 -16.42
CA ALA A 19 -1.93 -7.98 -16.49
C ALA A 19 -0.78 -8.00 -15.49
N GLU A 20 0.39 -7.52 -15.92
CA GLU A 20 1.58 -7.44 -15.08
C GLU A 20 1.97 -5.96 -14.98
N LEU A 21 1.83 -5.40 -13.79
CA LEU A 21 2.29 -4.06 -13.47
C LEU A 21 3.58 -4.21 -12.68
N LEU A 22 4.70 -3.93 -13.33
CA LEU A 22 6.03 -4.10 -12.74
C LEU A 22 6.49 -2.80 -12.06
N ASP A 23 7.26 -2.94 -10.99
CA ASP A 23 7.88 -1.84 -10.26
C ASP A 23 6.88 -0.72 -9.86
N MET A 24 5.69 -1.11 -9.39
CA MET A 24 4.65 -0.15 -9.01
C MET A 24 4.94 0.46 -7.65
N GLN A 25 5.12 1.77 -7.59
CA GLN A 25 5.22 2.48 -6.31
C GLN A 25 3.86 2.52 -5.60
N THR A 26 3.65 1.65 -4.60
CA THR A 26 2.39 1.55 -3.85
C THR A 26 2.36 2.43 -2.61
N GLY A 27 3.51 2.81 -2.07
CA GLY A 27 3.66 3.80 -0.99
C GLY A 27 4.24 5.09 -1.55
N PHE A 28 3.40 6.12 -1.69
CA PHE A 28 3.76 7.40 -2.30
C PHE A 28 2.94 8.55 -1.72
N GLN A 29 3.35 9.78 -2.01
CA GLN A 29 2.49 10.96 -1.90
C GLN A 29 2.39 11.64 -3.27
N GLU A 30 1.38 12.48 -3.45
CA GLU A 30 1.20 13.24 -4.68
C GLU A 30 2.13 14.46 -4.71
N ASN A 31 2.68 14.79 -5.87
CA ASN A 31 3.36 16.07 -6.06
C ASN A 31 2.36 17.22 -6.08
N TYR A 32 2.70 18.32 -5.44
CA TYR A 32 1.90 19.54 -5.44
C TYR A 32 2.69 20.69 -6.06
N SER A 33 1.98 21.56 -6.77
CA SER A 33 2.56 22.80 -7.30
C SER A 33 3.03 23.68 -6.14
N PRO A 34 4.31 24.08 -6.08
CA PRO A 34 4.80 24.95 -5.01
C PRO A 34 4.23 26.37 -5.10
N ILE A 35 3.67 26.74 -6.25
CA ILE A 35 3.11 28.07 -6.50
C ILE A 35 1.63 28.12 -6.14
N THR A 36 0.86 27.10 -6.53
CA THR A 36 -0.60 27.10 -6.40
C THR A 36 -1.12 26.20 -5.29
N GLY A 37 -0.29 25.30 -4.75
CA GLY A 37 -0.70 24.26 -3.80
C GLY A 37 -1.65 23.23 -4.41
N ALA A 38 -1.79 23.20 -5.75
CA ALA A 38 -2.69 22.28 -6.43
C ALA A 38 -2.04 20.91 -6.67
N PRO A 39 -2.80 19.81 -6.56
CA PRO A 39 -2.33 18.46 -6.87
C PRO A 39 -1.93 18.33 -8.35
N LEU A 40 -0.80 17.67 -8.64
CA LEU A 40 -0.25 17.49 -9.99
C LEU A 40 -0.55 16.12 -10.61
N GLY A 41 -1.10 15.17 -9.88
CA GLY A 41 -1.43 13.83 -10.38
C GLY A 41 -0.22 12.93 -10.66
N THR A 42 0.93 13.26 -10.09
CA THR A 42 2.19 12.49 -10.24
C THR A 42 2.70 12.07 -8.88
N LYS A 43 3.37 10.91 -8.82
CA LYS A 43 3.89 10.35 -7.57
C LYS A 43 5.20 10.99 -7.13
N ALA A 44 5.40 11.03 -5.83
CA ALA A 44 6.65 11.31 -5.14
C ALA A 44 6.82 10.34 -3.97
N PRO A 45 8.07 10.13 -3.48
CA PRO A 45 8.30 9.47 -2.21
C PRO A 45 7.47 10.08 -1.08
N LEU A 46 7.00 9.24 -0.15
CA LEU A 46 6.33 9.71 1.04
C LEU A 46 7.35 10.38 1.96
N LEU A 47 7.19 11.69 2.18
CA LEU A 47 8.07 12.45 3.05
C LEU A 47 7.62 12.32 4.51
N LEU A 48 8.46 11.68 5.31
CA LEU A 48 8.28 11.46 6.74
C LEU A 48 9.16 12.43 7.53
N TYR A 49 8.60 13.01 8.59
CA TYR A 49 9.35 13.77 9.58
C TYR A 49 9.44 12.96 10.86
N ILE A 50 10.42 12.06 10.95
CA ILE A 50 10.57 11.13 12.08
C ILE A 50 11.14 11.89 13.29
N ILE A 51 10.48 11.79 14.45
CA ILE A 51 10.92 12.47 15.67
C ILE A 51 12.29 11.94 16.09
N ASN A 52 13.24 12.86 16.33
CA ASN A 52 14.59 12.51 16.76
C ASN A 52 14.55 11.82 18.13
N ASN A 53 15.44 10.86 18.36
CA ASN A 53 15.47 10.13 19.61
C ASN A 53 15.81 11.08 20.78
N GLY A 54 14.94 11.11 21.79
CA GLY A 54 15.09 12.01 22.95
C GLY A 54 14.70 13.47 22.70
N ALA A 55 14.23 13.83 21.51
CA ALA A 55 13.64 15.14 21.26
C ALA A 55 12.31 15.28 22.03
N ILE A 56 12.09 16.45 22.60
CA ILE A 56 10.90 16.75 23.40
C ILE A 56 10.22 17.99 22.82
N GLN A 57 8.90 17.92 22.69
CA GLN A 57 8.08 19.08 22.33
C GLN A 57 8.29 20.19 23.37
N THR A 58 8.72 21.36 22.93
CA THR A 58 9.05 22.49 23.80
C THR A 58 8.37 23.75 23.31
N GLU A 59 7.85 24.55 24.25
CA GLU A 59 7.34 25.90 23.96
C GLU A 59 8.48 26.92 23.83
N GLY A 60 8.43 27.78 22.81
CA GLY A 60 9.48 28.76 22.54
C GLY A 60 10.66 28.16 21.78
N THR A 61 11.88 28.61 22.09
CA THR A 61 13.09 28.15 21.41
C THR A 61 13.44 26.72 21.84
N ASN A 62 13.24 25.75 20.95
CA ASN A 62 13.57 24.36 21.22
C ASN A 62 15.06 24.07 20.97
N THR A 63 15.80 23.90 22.07
CA THR A 63 17.23 23.50 22.07
C THR A 63 17.43 22.01 22.33
N ASN A 64 16.35 21.24 22.47
CA ASN A 64 16.40 19.79 22.59
C ASN A 64 16.31 19.14 21.21
N TYR A 65 17.45 19.04 20.55
CA TYR A 65 17.59 18.49 19.20
C TYR A 65 17.32 16.98 19.11
N GLY A 66 17.48 16.24 20.21
CA GLY A 66 17.54 14.78 20.19
C GLY A 66 18.70 14.24 19.34
N SER A 67 18.69 12.93 19.07
CA SER A 67 19.61 12.26 18.14
C SER A 67 18.90 11.99 16.80
N PRO A 68 19.43 12.48 15.68
CA PRO A 68 18.83 12.32 14.35
C PRO A 68 18.74 10.86 13.89
N VAL A 69 17.90 10.62 12.88
CA VAL A 69 17.83 9.33 12.20
C VAL A 69 19.09 9.11 11.39
N ARG A 70 19.71 7.94 11.56
CA ARG A 70 20.87 7.47 10.79
C ARG A 70 20.44 6.57 9.64
N CYS A 71 19.48 5.68 9.86
CA CYS A 71 19.02 4.73 8.86
C CYS A 71 17.59 4.27 9.15
N VAL A 72 16.83 3.93 8.09
CA VAL A 72 15.51 3.31 8.21
C VAL A 72 15.50 2.03 7.38
N LYS A 73 14.95 0.96 7.95
CA LYS A 73 14.77 -0.33 7.27
C LYS A 73 13.32 -0.78 7.37
N LEU A 74 12.76 -1.25 6.26
CA LEU A 74 11.47 -1.93 6.28
C LEU A 74 11.65 -3.32 6.90
N CYS A 75 11.08 -3.52 8.08
CA CYS A 75 11.11 -4.81 8.77
C CYS A 75 10.02 -5.74 8.24
N ARG A 76 8.81 -5.20 8.04
CA ARG A 76 7.66 -5.99 7.58
C ARG A 76 6.62 -5.10 6.92
N ARG A 77 5.95 -5.63 5.90
CA ARG A 77 4.64 -5.14 5.45
C ARG A 77 3.56 -6.10 5.91
N VAL A 78 2.59 -5.62 6.68
CA VAL A 78 1.39 -6.38 7.06
C VAL A 78 0.32 -6.05 6.04
N ILE A 79 -0.12 -7.02 5.24
CA ILE A 79 -1.07 -6.82 4.15
C ILE A 79 -2.28 -7.70 4.35
N ASP A 80 -3.47 -7.13 4.17
CA ASP A 80 -4.72 -7.88 4.13
C ASP A 80 -4.85 -8.62 2.79
N PRO A 81 -5.70 -9.66 2.71
CA PRO A 81 -6.01 -10.28 1.43
C PRO A 81 -6.40 -9.23 0.38
N PRO A 82 -5.68 -9.15 -0.75
CA PRO A 82 -5.98 -8.19 -1.81
C PRO A 82 -7.44 -8.30 -2.23
N ARG A 83 -8.12 -7.16 -2.34
CA ARG A 83 -9.49 -7.10 -2.84
C ARG A 83 -9.49 -6.73 -4.31
N ASN A 84 -10.42 -7.32 -5.04
CA ASN A 84 -10.65 -7.02 -6.44
C ASN A 84 -12.12 -6.79 -6.72
N SER A 85 -12.40 -5.92 -7.69
CA SER A 85 -13.73 -5.82 -8.28
C SER A 85 -13.62 -5.54 -9.77
N ILE A 86 -14.45 -6.21 -10.55
CA ILE A 86 -14.55 -6.00 -11.99
C ILE A 86 -15.62 -4.94 -12.22
N THR A 87 -15.24 -3.80 -12.80
CA THR A 87 -16.19 -2.73 -13.11
C THR A 87 -16.59 -2.80 -14.58
N CYS A 88 -17.75 -3.41 -14.83
CA CYS A 88 -18.29 -3.66 -16.17
C CYS A 88 -17.26 -4.36 -17.08
N THR A 89 -17.37 -4.14 -18.40
CA THR A 89 -16.44 -4.66 -19.41
C THR A 89 -15.22 -3.76 -19.63
N LYS A 90 -14.84 -2.91 -18.67
CA LYS A 90 -13.83 -1.86 -18.88
C LYS A 90 -12.52 -2.08 -18.12
N LYS A 91 -12.61 -2.40 -16.83
CA LYS A 91 -11.43 -2.42 -15.95
C LYS A 91 -11.58 -3.35 -14.76
N SER A 92 -10.44 -3.87 -14.31
CA SER A 92 -10.27 -4.50 -13.01
C SER A 92 -9.79 -3.44 -12.01
N LYS A 93 -10.43 -3.37 -10.84
CA LYS A 93 -10.00 -2.52 -9.72
C LYS A 93 -9.35 -3.41 -8.68
N VAL A 94 -8.07 -3.20 -8.43
CA VAL A 94 -7.30 -3.86 -7.38
C VAL A 94 -7.19 -2.91 -6.18
N THR A 95 -7.40 -3.43 -4.98
CA THR A 95 -7.31 -2.69 -3.72
C THR A 95 -6.44 -3.46 -2.74
N LEU A 96 -5.39 -2.81 -2.24
CA LEU A 96 -4.42 -3.34 -1.30
C LEU A 96 -4.48 -2.53 -0.01
N ASP A 97 -4.80 -3.19 1.11
CA ASP A 97 -4.76 -2.58 2.42
C ASP A 97 -3.54 -3.09 3.17
N PHE A 98 -2.65 -2.18 3.59
CA PHE A 98 -1.41 -2.57 4.25
C PHE A 98 -0.94 -1.59 5.32
N GLU A 99 -0.07 -2.11 6.19
CA GLU A 99 0.68 -1.40 7.21
C GLU A 99 2.18 -1.66 7.01
N LEU A 100 3.01 -0.71 7.39
CA LEU A 100 4.46 -0.82 7.30
C LEU A 100 5.07 -0.78 8.69
N VAL A 101 5.91 -1.74 9.00
CA VAL A 101 6.71 -1.77 10.22
C VAL A 101 8.15 -1.43 9.83
N LEU A 102 8.58 -0.24 10.23
CA LEU A 102 9.92 0.29 10.01
C LEU A 102 10.74 0.15 11.29
N ILE A 103 12.01 -0.21 11.15
CA ILE A 103 13.03 -0.09 12.19
C ILE A 103 13.86 1.13 11.86
N VAL A 104 13.92 2.06 12.82
CA VAL A 104 14.68 3.31 12.72
C VAL A 104 15.88 3.21 13.63
N GLU A 105 17.07 3.43 13.08
CA GLU A 105 18.34 3.54 13.79
C GLU A 105 18.71 5.02 13.89
N PHE A 106 19.08 5.48 15.08
CA PHE A 106 19.48 6.86 15.35
C PHE A 106 21.01 6.98 15.49
N GLU A 107 21.54 8.20 15.39
CA GLU A 107 22.99 8.45 15.50
C GLU A 107 23.61 8.07 16.85
N ASN A 108 22.79 7.96 17.90
CA ASN A 108 23.21 7.51 19.23
C ASN A 108 23.13 5.98 19.42
N ASP A 109 23.05 5.21 18.33
CA ASP A 109 22.89 3.76 18.30
C ASP A 109 21.59 3.24 18.96
N ALA A 110 20.63 4.12 19.25
CA ALA A 110 19.30 3.73 19.67
C ALA A 110 18.48 3.21 18.49
N PHE A 111 17.53 2.33 18.78
CA PHE A 111 16.56 1.83 17.80
C PHE A 111 15.14 2.11 18.27
N ASP A 112 14.26 2.42 17.32
CA ASP A 112 12.82 2.45 17.55
C ASP A 112 12.06 1.77 16.41
N VAL A 113 10.82 1.38 16.70
CA VAL A 113 9.90 0.75 15.75
C VAL A 113 8.78 1.73 15.42
N LEU A 114 8.63 2.05 14.14
CA LEU A 114 7.53 2.83 13.59
C LEU A 114 6.56 1.91 12.86
N THR A 115 5.28 1.96 13.23
CA THR A 115 4.20 1.30 12.48
C THR A 115 3.40 2.35 11.73
N LEU A 116 3.49 2.38 10.41
CA LEU A 116 2.77 3.31 9.55
C LEU A 116 1.48 2.65 9.01
N PRO A 117 0.35 3.39 8.96
CA PRO A 117 0.20 4.81 9.29
C PRO A 117 -0.09 5.10 10.77
N LYS A 118 -0.14 4.08 11.64
CA LYS A 118 -0.55 4.23 13.07
C LYS A 118 0.24 5.26 13.86
N ASN A 119 1.53 5.41 13.60
CA ASN A 119 2.40 6.38 14.29
C ASN A 119 2.55 7.71 13.53
N LEU A 120 1.75 7.94 12.49
CA LEU A 120 1.69 9.21 11.78
C LEU A 120 0.74 10.18 12.47
N SER A 121 1.09 11.45 12.41
CA SER A 121 0.19 12.55 12.77
C SER A 121 0.35 13.72 11.83
N SER A 122 -0.71 14.53 11.73
CA SER A 122 -0.59 15.91 11.26
C SER A 122 0.26 16.72 12.25
N THR A 123 0.97 17.75 11.79
CA THR A 123 1.84 18.53 12.67
C THR A 123 1.05 19.20 13.80
N GLN A 124 -0.22 19.58 13.56
CA GLN A 124 -1.11 20.23 14.53
C GLN A 124 -1.78 19.27 15.52
N HIS A 125 -1.66 17.96 15.30
CA HIS A 125 -2.29 16.93 16.11
C HIS A 125 -1.24 16.00 16.74
N TYR A 126 -0.14 16.57 17.22
CA TYR A 126 0.87 15.83 17.97
C TYR A 126 0.26 15.18 19.22
N ASP A 127 0.48 13.88 19.36
CA ASP A 127 0.16 13.06 20.51
C ASP A 127 1.43 12.32 20.96
N VAL A 128 1.87 12.55 22.20
CA VAL A 128 3.12 11.99 22.74
C VAL A 128 3.11 10.47 22.87
N ASP A 129 1.94 9.85 23.00
CA ASP A 129 1.83 8.40 23.19
C ASP A 129 1.79 7.64 21.86
N ILE A 130 1.44 8.31 20.76
CA ILE A 130 1.18 7.69 19.46
C ILE A 130 2.16 8.18 18.38
N THR A 131 2.47 9.48 18.37
CA THR A 131 3.18 10.13 17.27
C THR A 131 4.65 9.79 17.31
N LYS A 132 5.15 9.23 16.21
CA LYS A 132 6.59 9.05 16.01
C LYS A 132 7.11 9.67 14.73
N ALA A 133 6.21 9.97 13.79
CA ALA A 133 6.53 10.74 12.60
C ALA A 133 5.37 11.65 12.22
N PHE A 134 5.70 12.79 11.61
CA PHE A 134 4.72 13.64 10.94
C PHE A 134 4.78 13.44 9.43
N VAL A 135 3.72 13.88 8.76
CA VAL A 135 3.66 14.01 7.30
C VAL A 135 3.22 15.42 6.94
N ALA A 136 3.45 15.80 5.68
CA ALA A 136 2.97 17.08 5.16
C ALA A 136 1.44 17.19 5.21
N SER A 137 0.94 18.42 5.25
CA SER A 137 -0.50 18.73 5.25
C SER A 137 -1.23 18.26 3.98
N THR A 138 -0.47 17.89 2.96
CA THR A 138 -0.95 17.29 1.71
C THR A 138 -1.28 15.81 1.84
N VAL A 139 -0.82 15.13 2.91
CA VAL A 139 -1.09 13.71 3.20
C VAL A 139 -2.11 13.57 4.34
N ILE A 140 -1.94 14.33 5.42
CA ILE A 140 -2.93 14.47 6.51
C ILE A 140 -3.11 15.95 6.73
N ASP A 141 -4.33 16.46 6.52
CA ASP A 141 -4.60 17.89 6.61
C ASP A 141 -4.44 18.44 8.04
N VAL A 142 -4.59 19.76 8.16
CA VAL A 142 -4.48 20.47 9.45
C VAL A 142 -5.60 20.13 10.44
N ALA A 143 -6.68 19.49 9.98
CA ALA A 143 -7.76 18.97 10.82
C ALA A 143 -7.54 17.50 11.21
N GLY A 144 -6.42 16.89 10.79
CA GLY A 144 -6.09 15.50 11.05
C GLY A 144 -6.80 14.51 10.13
N ALA A 145 -7.41 14.96 9.04
CA ALA A 145 -8.08 14.10 8.08
C ALA A 145 -7.10 13.65 6.97
N PRO A 146 -7.07 12.36 6.62
CA PRO A 146 -6.31 11.88 5.46
C PRO A 146 -6.74 12.53 4.15
N VAL A 147 -5.76 12.93 3.36
CA VAL A 147 -5.95 13.46 2.01
C VAL A 147 -5.67 12.36 0.99
N ILE A 148 -6.56 12.21 0.02
CA ILE A 148 -6.41 11.21 -1.05
C ILE A 148 -5.29 11.66 -2.00
N GLN A 149 -4.30 10.80 -2.19
CA GLN A 149 -3.18 10.99 -3.11
C GLN A 149 -3.52 10.35 -4.45
N HIS A 150 -3.25 11.05 -5.56
CA HIS A 150 -3.55 10.56 -6.89
C HIS A 150 -2.31 10.40 -7.76
N GLN A 151 -2.36 9.36 -8.59
CA GLN A 151 -1.66 9.34 -9.86
C GLN A 151 -2.73 9.26 -10.96
N ASN A 152 -2.77 10.25 -11.85
CA ASN A 152 -3.76 10.31 -12.93
C ASN A 152 -3.19 10.79 -14.28
N VAL A 153 -1.87 10.97 -14.36
CA VAL A 153 -1.18 11.44 -15.58
C VAL A 153 -0.86 10.29 -16.53
N VAL A 154 -0.53 9.11 -16.01
CA VAL A 154 -0.16 7.91 -16.77
C VAL A 154 -1.06 6.75 -16.38
N LEU A 155 -1.49 5.92 -17.33
CA LEU A 155 -2.26 4.71 -17.03
C LEU A 155 -1.33 3.58 -16.53
N PRO A 156 -1.78 2.73 -15.59
CA PRO A 156 -3.09 2.74 -14.93
C PRO A 156 -3.19 3.85 -13.88
N TYR A 157 -4.41 4.35 -13.63
CA TYR A 157 -4.63 5.37 -12.60
C TYR A 157 -4.67 4.76 -11.21
N GLU A 158 -4.07 5.48 -10.26
CA GLU A 158 -3.81 4.99 -8.92
C GLU A 158 -4.23 6.00 -7.86
N THR A 159 -4.64 5.49 -6.71
CA THR A 159 -4.92 6.33 -5.54
C THR A 159 -4.36 5.68 -4.29
N LEU A 160 -3.81 6.49 -3.39
CA LEU A 160 -3.43 6.08 -2.04
C LEU A 160 -4.17 6.95 -1.03
N THR A 161 -4.74 6.33 -0.01
CA THR A 161 -5.33 7.05 1.12
C THR A 161 -5.01 6.33 2.43
N ILE A 162 -5.14 7.04 3.55
CA ILE A 162 -5.04 6.45 4.88
C ILE A 162 -6.44 6.18 5.39
N LEU A 163 -6.72 4.93 5.78
CA LEU A 163 -7.97 4.55 6.42
C LEU A 163 -7.95 5.01 7.89
N SER A 164 -8.92 5.85 8.26
CA SER A 164 -8.99 6.50 9.57
C SER A 164 -10.37 6.35 10.20
N THR A 165 -10.42 6.15 11.51
CA THR A 165 -11.65 6.29 12.32
C THR A 165 -11.70 7.59 13.11
N GLY A 166 -10.70 8.45 12.97
CA GLY A 166 -10.52 9.69 13.72
C GLY A 166 -9.08 10.19 13.68
N ILE A 167 -8.86 11.37 14.27
CA ILE A 167 -7.53 11.99 14.39
C ILE A 167 -6.58 11.05 15.15
N ASN A 168 -5.38 10.81 14.63
CA ASN A 168 -4.38 9.86 15.16
C ASN A 168 -4.88 8.41 15.31
N ALA A 169 -6.06 8.08 14.77
CA ALA A 169 -6.60 6.72 14.72
C ALA A 169 -6.51 6.19 13.27
N TYR A 170 -5.29 6.19 12.74
CA TYR A 170 -4.96 5.72 11.39
C TYR A 170 -4.67 4.22 11.41
N SER A 171 -5.39 3.45 10.61
CA SER A 171 -5.35 1.99 10.65
C SER A 171 -4.42 1.39 9.60
N LYS A 172 -4.65 1.70 8.31
CA LYS A 172 -3.95 1.13 7.16
C LYS A 172 -3.82 2.14 6.03
N PHE A 173 -2.87 1.92 5.14
CA PHE A 173 -2.90 2.52 3.82
C PHE A 173 -3.83 1.70 2.93
N GLU A 174 -4.71 2.36 2.19
CA GLU A 174 -5.51 1.77 1.11
C GLU A 174 -4.94 2.27 -0.22
N TYR A 175 -4.29 1.38 -0.95
CA TYR A 175 -3.80 1.61 -2.30
C TYR A 175 -4.76 0.98 -3.30
N ILE A 176 -5.10 1.72 -4.35
CA ILE A 176 -6.03 1.29 -5.39
C ILE A 176 -5.39 1.53 -6.76
N VAL A 177 -5.45 0.53 -7.63
CA VAL A 177 -5.07 0.67 -9.04
C VAL A 177 -6.21 0.20 -9.95
N ASN A 178 -6.47 0.99 -10.99
CA ASN A 178 -7.49 0.69 -12.01
C ASN A 178 -6.83 0.18 -13.29
N ILE A 179 -6.82 -1.14 -13.47
CA ILE A 179 -6.18 -1.80 -14.60
C ILE A 179 -7.19 -1.91 -15.76
N PRO A 180 -7.00 -1.20 -16.88
CA PRO A 180 -7.90 -1.33 -18.02
C PRO A 180 -7.71 -2.70 -18.67
N PHE A 181 -8.80 -3.29 -19.20
CA PHE A 181 -8.72 -4.62 -19.85
C PHE A 181 -7.81 -4.67 -21.08
N THR A 182 -7.47 -3.52 -21.66
CA THR A 182 -6.46 -3.41 -22.71
C THR A 182 -5.04 -3.72 -22.22
N SER A 183 -4.79 -3.74 -20.91
CA SER A 183 -3.51 -4.12 -20.31
C SER A 183 -3.38 -5.63 -20.05
N PHE A 184 -4.44 -6.40 -20.32
CA PHE A 184 -4.45 -7.84 -20.11
C PHE A 184 -4.02 -8.58 -21.38
N SER A 185 -3.21 -9.63 -21.20
CA SER A 185 -2.73 -10.50 -22.26
C SER A 185 -2.98 -11.98 -21.92
N PRO A 186 -3.54 -12.77 -22.84
CA PRO A 186 -4.12 -12.35 -24.12
C PRO A 186 -5.36 -11.46 -23.95
N ALA A 187 -5.76 -10.75 -25.02
CA ALA A 187 -6.96 -9.92 -24.99
C ALA A 187 -8.22 -10.75 -24.76
N LEU A 188 -9.03 -10.35 -23.79
CA LEU A 188 -10.27 -11.04 -23.42
C LEU A 188 -11.36 -10.84 -24.49
N ARG A 189 -12.09 -11.91 -24.79
CA ARG A 189 -13.25 -11.87 -25.68
C ARG A 189 -14.45 -11.29 -24.93
N ARG A 190 -15.38 -10.71 -25.68
CA ARG A 190 -16.61 -10.15 -25.09
C ARG A 190 -17.42 -11.18 -24.28
N CYS A 191 -17.55 -12.41 -24.78
CA CYS A 191 -18.26 -13.47 -24.06
C CYS A 191 -17.59 -13.87 -22.75
N GLU A 192 -16.27 -13.77 -22.66
CA GLU A 192 -15.49 -14.05 -21.44
C GLU A 192 -15.68 -12.94 -20.40
N LEU A 193 -15.83 -11.68 -20.84
CA LEU A 193 -16.08 -10.54 -19.96
C LEU A 193 -17.53 -10.49 -19.42
N GLU A 194 -18.46 -11.15 -20.10
CA GLU A 194 -19.87 -11.25 -19.71
C GLU A 194 -20.14 -12.54 -18.90
N ASP A 195 -19.12 -13.37 -18.65
CA ASP A 195 -19.23 -14.59 -17.87
C ASP A 195 -19.43 -14.28 -16.36
N PRO A 196 -20.51 -14.79 -15.72
CA PRO A 196 -20.80 -14.50 -14.32
C PRO A 196 -19.80 -15.14 -13.34
N SER A 197 -19.01 -16.13 -13.78
CA SER A 197 -17.96 -16.77 -12.98
C SER A 197 -16.60 -16.07 -13.10
N LEU A 198 -16.51 -14.99 -13.89
CA LEU A 198 -15.26 -14.26 -14.08
C LEU A 198 -14.80 -13.65 -12.75
N GLN A 199 -13.62 -14.09 -12.30
CA GLN A 199 -12.97 -13.62 -11.09
C GLN A 199 -11.55 -13.15 -11.41
N SER A 200 -11.08 -12.16 -10.66
CA SER A 200 -9.68 -11.77 -10.67
C SER A 200 -8.94 -12.43 -9.50
N TYR A 201 -7.65 -12.67 -9.68
CA TYR A 201 -6.74 -13.22 -8.69
C TYR A 201 -5.46 -12.39 -8.70
N ILE A 202 -5.18 -11.74 -7.58
CA ILE A 202 -4.06 -10.82 -7.44
C ILE A 202 -2.87 -11.58 -6.83
N LEU A 203 -1.71 -11.39 -7.44
CA LEU A 203 -0.44 -11.91 -6.98
C LEU A 203 0.53 -10.73 -6.84
N LEU A 204 1.17 -10.66 -5.68
CA LEU A 204 2.14 -9.62 -5.35
C LEU A 204 3.53 -10.24 -5.31
N ARG A 205 4.54 -9.57 -5.88
CA ARG A 205 5.91 -10.07 -5.98
C ARG A 205 6.94 -8.95 -5.88
N ASP A 206 8.16 -9.34 -5.54
CA ASP A 206 9.34 -8.46 -5.64
C ASP A 206 9.18 -7.14 -4.86
N LEU A 207 8.61 -7.25 -3.65
CA LEU A 207 8.49 -6.14 -2.72
C LEU A 207 9.87 -5.56 -2.41
N ASN A 208 10.04 -4.30 -2.77
CA ASN A 208 11.25 -3.53 -2.52
C ASN A 208 10.90 -2.18 -1.90
N TYR A 209 11.88 -1.54 -1.28
CA TYR A 209 11.71 -0.23 -0.69
C TYR A 209 12.98 0.60 -0.88
N ASP A 210 12.78 1.91 -0.99
CA ASP A 210 13.86 2.90 -1.10
C ASP A 210 13.70 3.94 0.00
N VAL A 211 14.82 4.34 0.59
CA VAL A 211 14.88 5.27 1.71
C VAL A 211 16.01 6.24 1.48
N ASP A 212 15.69 7.53 1.53
CA ASP A 212 16.69 8.60 1.58
C ASP A 212 16.53 9.39 2.89
N VAL A 213 17.58 9.41 3.70
CA VAL A 213 17.62 10.17 4.95
C VAL A 213 18.23 11.53 4.65
N LEU A 214 17.42 12.57 4.82
CA LEU A 214 17.76 13.94 4.44
C LEU A 214 18.32 14.70 5.65
N GLU A 215 17.80 15.91 5.90
CA GLU A 215 18.28 16.80 6.96
C GLU A 215 17.34 16.80 8.18
N GLN A 216 17.84 17.36 9.28
CA GLN A 216 17.01 17.65 10.43
C GLN A 216 16.06 18.81 10.13
N PHE A 217 14.84 18.71 10.64
CA PHE A 217 13.80 19.72 10.45
C PHE A 217 13.09 20.01 11.77
N LEU A 218 12.80 21.28 12.05
CA LEU A 218 12.05 21.67 13.24
C LEU A 218 10.57 21.74 12.88
N VAL A 219 9.80 20.75 13.32
CA VAL A 219 8.35 20.71 13.11
C VAL A 219 7.65 21.57 14.16
N HIS A 220 6.85 22.53 13.71
CA HIS A 220 5.96 23.29 14.58
C HIS A 220 4.66 22.52 14.81
N THR A 221 4.46 22.10 16.06
CA THR A 221 3.28 21.36 16.50
C THR A 221 2.11 22.27 16.90
N SER A 222 2.42 23.52 17.22
CA SER A 222 1.44 24.58 17.48
C SER A 222 2.08 25.93 17.14
N ALA A 223 1.36 27.03 17.39
CA ALA A 223 1.91 28.37 17.22
C ALA A 223 3.11 28.66 18.15
N THR A 224 3.23 27.93 19.28
CA THR A 224 4.25 28.18 20.31
C THR A 224 5.15 26.99 20.56
N ALA A 225 4.76 25.77 20.15
CA ALA A 225 5.47 24.54 20.44
C ALA A 225 6.08 23.91 19.18
N SER A 226 7.27 23.35 19.33
CA SER A 226 8.00 22.68 18.24
C SER A 226 8.75 21.45 18.74
N ILE A 227 9.07 20.54 17.82
CA ILE A 227 9.81 19.30 18.07
C ILE A 227 10.79 19.02 16.91
N TRP A 228 11.99 18.56 17.24
CA TRP A 228 13.01 18.22 16.26
C TRP A 228 12.78 16.85 15.63
N THR A 229 12.89 16.82 14.30
CA THR A 229 12.69 15.62 13.48
C THR A 229 13.80 15.48 12.45
N THR A 230 13.87 14.32 11.82
CA THR A 230 14.69 14.07 10.62
C THR A 230 13.75 13.80 9.44
N MET A 231 13.99 14.47 8.32
CA MET A 231 13.28 14.24 7.07
C MET A 231 13.76 12.94 6.43
N VAL A 232 12.82 12.10 6.02
CA VAL A 232 13.10 10.83 5.35
C VAL A 232 12.12 10.65 4.19
N ASP A 233 12.65 10.52 2.98
CA ASP A 233 11.87 10.12 1.82
C ASP A 233 11.76 8.60 1.80
N PHE A 234 10.54 8.09 1.73
CA PHE A 234 10.24 6.67 1.73
C PHE A 234 9.41 6.27 0.50
N SER A 235 9.89 5.29 -0.25
CA SER A 235 9.16 4.68 -1.36
C SER A 235 9.01 3.18 -1.17
N LEU A 236 7.82 2.66 -1.43
CA LEU A 236 7.53 1.23 -1.46
C LEU A 236 7.14 0.83 -2.87
N VAL A 237 7.83 -0.16 -3.43
CA VAL A 237 7.67 -0.61 -4.81
C VAL A 237 7.39 -2.11 -4.83
N GLU A 238 6.46 -2.54 -5.68
CA GLU A 238 6.13 -3.96 -5.82
C GLU A 238 5.55 -4.27 -7.20
N ASP A 239 5.71 -5.51 -7.65
CA ASP A 239 5.00 -6.03 -8.81
C ASP A 239 3.57 -6.47 -8.45
N ILE A 240 2.60 -5.98 -9.21
CA ILE A 240 1.18 -6.34 -9.09
C ILE A 240 0.77 -7.12 -10.34
N ILE A 241 0.48 -8.40 -10.16
CA ILE A 241 0.02 -9.29 -11.24
C ILE A 241 -1.46 -9.61 -11.00
N ASP A 242 -2.32 -9.16 -11.90
CA ASP A 242 -3.75 -9.46 -11.86
C ASP A 242 -4.08 -10.52 -12.93
N LYS A 243 -4.62 -11.66 -12.49
CA LYS A 243 -5.04 -12.77 -13.36
C LYS A 243 -6.55 -12.86 -13.39
N LEU A 244 -7.14 -12.75 -14.57
CA LEU A 244 -8.56 -12.97 -14.80
C LEU A 244 -8.79 -14.41 -15.22
N GLY A 245 -9.75 -15.07 -14.57
CA GLY A 245 -10.10 -16.46 -14.87
C GLY A 245 -11.56 -16.76 -14.59
N ILE A 246 -12.04 -17.83 -15.21
CA ILE A 246 -13.37 -18.39 -15.00
C ILE A 246 -13.24 -19.75 -14.33
N ASP A 247 -14.23 -20.10 -13.53
CA ASP A 247 -14.28 -21.41 -12.92
C ASP A 247 -14.72 -22.43 -14.00
N GLN A 248 -14.00 -23.55 -14.06
CA GLN A 248 -14.28 -24.65 -14.97
C GLN A 248 -14.40 -25.93 -14.18
N ASP A 249 -15.38 -26.72 -14.59
CA ASP A 249 -15.62 -28.05 -14.06
C ASP A 249 -15.18 -29.08 -15.08
N ILE A 250 -14.31 -30.00 -14.66
CA ILE A 250 -13.75 -31.05 -15.51
C ILE A 250 -14.10 -32.39 -14.87
N GLN A 251 -15.08 -33.08 -15.47
CA GLN A 251 -15.41 -34.45 -15.11
C GLN A 251 -14.57 -35.44 -15.92
N ILE A 252 -13.87 -36.30 -15.20
CA ILE A 252 -13.13 -37.44 -15.75
C ILE A 252 -13.81 -38.72 -15.28
N THR A 253 -14.38 -39.46 -16.22
CA THR A 253 -14.99 -40.77 -15.94
C THR A 253 -14.00 -41.87 -16.32
N GLY A 254 -13.73 -42.79 -15.40
CA GLY A 254 -12.84 -43.91 -15.68
C GLY A 254 -12.84 -44.99 -14.60
N THR A 255 -12.18 -46.10 -14.90
CA THR A 255 -12.00 -47.22 -13.96
C THR A 255 -10.68 -47.01 -13.21
N PRO A 256 -10.68 -46.86 -11.87
CA PRO A 256 -9.43 -46.71 -11.13
C PRO A 256 -8.62 -48.00 -11.15
N GLU A 257 -7.31 -47.89 -11.32
CA GLU A 257 -6.39 -49.03 -11.33
C GLU A 257 -6.25 -49.69 -9.94
N TYR A 258 -6.49 -48.92 -8.87
CA TYR A 258 -6.47 -49.40 -7.49
C TYR A 258 -7.80 -49.11 -6.80
N VAL A 259 -8.50 -50.19 -6.44
CA VAL A 259 -9.66 -50.13 -5.56
C VAL A 259 -9.19 -50.66 -4.20
N CYS A 260 -9.23 -49.84 -3.15
CA CYS A 260 -9.00 -50.33 -1.79
C CYS A 260 -10.07 -51.39 -1.49
N THR A 261 -9.63 -52.58 -1.09
CA THR A 261 -10.48 -53.62 -0.53
C THR A 261 -10.23 -53.63 0.97
N ASP A 262 -11.31 -53.64 1.75
CA ASP A 262 -11.28 -53.70 3.22
C ASP A 262 -10.52 -54.93 3.74
#